data_AF-A0A6V7UUP2-F1
#
_entry.id   AF-A0A6V7UUP2-F1
#
_cell.length_a   1.000
_cell.length_b   1.000
_cell.length_c   1.000
_cell.angle_alpha   90.00
_cell.angle_beta   90.00
_cell.angle_gamma   90.00
#
_symmetry.space_group_name_H-M   'P 1'
#
loop_
_entity.id
_entity.type
_entity.pdbx_description
1 polymer ?
#
loop_
_entity_poly.entity_id
_entity_poly.type
_entity_poly.pdbx_seq_one_letter_code
_entity_poly.pdbx_strand_id
1 'polypeptide(L)'
;MDTGNKITEIIESKKQHCFNCNNNQRKVWHIFLKENYLCKLCGGYKLRNNGKFRSERVNGWYKVKKEDRHCIKCGSTKKQNWYRDSEPGQYLCNSCGQKRMYIMRKRRNSDLNGVK
;
A
#
# COMPACT_ATOMS: atom_id res chain seq x y z
N MET A 1 -25.38 -20.87 -34.10
CA MET A 1 -24.82 -19.74 -33.32
C MET A 1 -24.48 -20.25 -31.93
N ASP A 2 -23.23 -20.05 -31.53
CA ASP A 2 -22.44 -20.76 -30.52
C ASP A 2 -23.01 -20.80 -29.09
N THR A 3 -23.45 -21.99 -28.67
CA THR A 3 -23.63 -22.31 -27.24
C THR A 3 -22.27 -22.34 -26.51
N GLY A 4 -21.17 -22.63 -27.23
CA GLY A 4 -19.81 -22.63 -26.70
C GLY A 4 -19.36 -21.25 -26.22
N ASN A 5 -19.71 -20.18 -26.95
CA ASN A 5 -19.35 -18.80 -26.60
C ASN A 5 -20.06 -18.29 -25.34
N LYS A 6 -21.31 -18.71 -25.09
CA LYS A 6 -22.04 -18.34 -23.86
C LYS A 6 -21.43 -18.95 -22.60
N ILE A 7 -20.88 -20.16 -22.68
CA ILE A 7 -20.23 -20.81 -21.53
C ILE A 7 -18.89 -20.13 -21.23
N THR A 8 -18.09 -19.81 -22.24
CA THR A 8 -16.86 -19.02 -22.06
C THR A 8 -17.15 -17.62 -21.54
N GLU A 9 -18.19 -16.96 -22.01
CA GLU A 9 -18.64 -15.65 -21.50
C GLU A 9 -19.12 -15.72 -20.05
N ILE A 10 -19.85 -16.77 -19.65
CA ILE A 10 -20.26 -16.96 -18.24
C ILE A 10 -19.05 -17.22 -17.34
N ILE A 11 -18.07 -18.00 -17.80
CA ILE A 11 -16.80 -18.25 -17.10
C ILE A 11 -15.97 -16.96 -17.00
N GLU A 12 -15.91 -16.15 -18.06
CA GLU A 12 -15.26 -14.82 -18.08
C GLU A 12 -16.02 -13.77 -17.25
N SER A 13 -17.34 -13.90 -17.09
CA SER A 13 -18.20 -12.97 -16.32
C SER A 13 -18.05 -13.12 -14.80
N LYS A 14 -17.58 -14.29 -14.31
CA LYS A 14 -17.07 -14.42 -12.93
C LYS A 14 -15.69 -13.77 -12.82
N LYS A 15 -15.59 -12.49 -13.19
CA LYS A 15 -14.41 -11.66 -13.00
C LYS A 15 -14.08 -11.62 -11.52
N GLN A 16 -13.27 -12.58 -11.08
CA GLN A 16 -12.73 -12.63 -9.74
C GLN A 16 -12.01 -11.31 -9.52
N HIS A 17 -12.50 -10.51 -8.59
CA HIS A 17 -11.77 -9.37 -8.07
C HIS A 17 -11.05 -9.83 -6.82
N CYS A 18 -9.83 -9.33 -6.61
CA CYS A 18 -9.12 -9.65 -5.40
C CYS A 18 -9.85 -9.04 -4.21
N PHE A 19 -10.35 -9.87 -3.29
CA PHE A 19 -11.01 -9.44 -2.05
C PHE A 19 -10.22 -8.37 -1.28
N ASN A 20 -8.88 -8.45 -1.34
CA ASN A 20 -8.01 -7.54 -0.60
C ASN A 20 -7.60 -6.26 -1.35
N CYS A 21 -7.52 -6.24 -2.68
CA CYS A 21 -7.02 -5.06 -3.42
C CYS A 21 -7.83 -4.72 -4.67
N ASN A 22 -8.99 -5.35 -4.82
CA ASN A 22 -9.99 -5.21 -5.88
C ASN A 22 -9.49 -5.37 -7.33
N ASN A 23 -8.21 -5.69 -7.54
CA ASN A 23 -7.63 -5.92 -8.86
C ASN A 23 -8.30 -7.15 -9.50
N ASN A 24 -8.79 -7.00 -10.73
CA ASN A 24 -9.49 -8.01 -11.53
C ASN A 24 -8.75 -8.38 -12.83
N GLN A 25 -7.55 -7.84 -13.06
CA GLN A 25 -6.73 -8.06 -14.27
C GLN A 25 -5.76 -9.24 -14.14
N ARG A 26 -5.81 -10.00 -13.05
CA ARG A 26 -4.82 -11.03 -12.72
C ARG A 26 -5.28 -12.40 -13.22
N LYS A 27 -4.35 -13.19 -13.77
CA LYS A 27 -4.62 -14.57 -14.25
C LYS A 27 -4.43 -15.66 -13.18
N VAL A 28 -3.84 -15.33 -12.03
CA VAL A 28 -3.52 -16.31 -10.96
C VAL A 28 -4.16 -15.88 -9.64
N TRP A 29 -4.93 -16.80 -9.06
CA TRP A 29 -5.80 -16.60 -7.92
C TRP A 29 -5.54 -17.63 -6.81
N HIS A 30 -5.66 -17.19 -5.56
CA HIS A 30 -5.68 -18.03 -4.37
C HIS A 30 -7.09 -18.02 -3.80
N ILE A 31 -7.63 -19.19 -3.48
CA ILE A 31 -8.93 -19.32 -2.80
C ILE A 31 -8.80 -18.71 -1.40
N PHE A 32 -9.76 -17.86 -1.02
CA PHE A 32 -9.80 -17.23 0.28
C PHE A 32 -11.24 -17.23 0.79
N LEU A 33 -11.57 -18.07 1.77
CA LEU A 33 -12.97 -18.33 2.15
C LEU A 33 -13.78 -18.91 0.96
N LYS A 34 -14.97 -19.44 1.24
CA LYS A 34 -15.73 -20.30 0.32
C LYS A 34 -16.06 -19.63 -1.03
N GLU A 35 -16.07 -18.30 -1.07
CA GLU A 35 -16.50 -17.52 -2.25
C GLU A 35 -15.60 -16.31 -2.57
N ASN A 36 -14.51 -16.09 -1.81
CA ASN A 36 -13.61 -14.96 -2.08
C ASN A 36 -12.27 -15.44 -2.66
N TYR A 37 -11.61 -14.55 -3.38
CA TYR A 37 -10.34 -14.85 -4.04
C TYR A 37 -9.31 -13.75 -3.76
N LEU A 38 -8.05 -14.15 -3.61
CA LEU A 38 -6.92 -13.24 -3.52
C LEU A 38 -6.06 -13.36 -4.77
N CYS A 39 -5.65 -12.25 -5.36
CA CYS A 39 -4.67 -12.29 -6.45
C CYS A 39 -3.33 -12.86 -5.95
N LYS A 40 -2.49 -13.37 -6.86
CA LYS A 40 -1.13 -13.91 -6.56
C LYS A 40 -0.33 -13.09 -5.55
N LEU A 41 -0.36 -11.76 -5.63
CA LEU A 41 0.38 -10.90 -4.69
C LEU A 41 -0.23 -10.86 -3.30
N CYS A 42 -1.56 -10.78 -3.20
CA CYS A 42 -2.27 -10.71 -1.92
C CYS A 42 -2.26 -12.06 -1.21
N GLY A 43 -2.50 -13.16 -1.93
CA GLY A 43 -2.43 -14.52 -1.39
C GLY A 43 -1.02 -14.89 -0.95
N GLY A 44 -0.01 -14.67 -1.80
CA GLY A 44 1.39 -14.91 -1.45
C GLY A 44 1.88 -14.05 -0.27
N TYR A 45 1.42 -12.81 -0.14
CA TYR A 45 1.73 -11.99 1.03
C TYR A 45 1.12 -12.57 2.31
N LYS A 46 -0.16 -12.97 2.25
CA LYS A 46 -0.88 -13.57 3.38
C LYS A 46 -0.20 -14.83 3.90
N LEU A 47 0.29 -15.68 2.99
CA LEU A 47 1.07 -16.89 3.34
C LEU A 47 2.39 -16.54 4.03
N ARG A 48 3.12 -15.52 3.57
CA ARG A 48 4.43 -15.12 4.14
C ARG A 48 4.36 -14.27 5.40
N ASN A 49 3.21 -13.68 5.71
CA ASN A 49 3.05 -12.70 6.79
C ASN A 49 2.04 -13.18 7.85
N ASN A 50 2.06 -14.47 8.18
CA ASN A 50 1.20 -15.07 9.21
C ASN A 50 -0.28 -14.68 9.08
N GLY A 51 -0.83 -14.76 7.86
CA GLY A 51 -2.25 -14.49 7.62
C GLY A 51 -2.62 -13.01 7.46
N LYS A 52 -1.67 -12.07 7.60
CA LYS A 52 -1.92 -10.63 7.45
C LYS A 52 -2.29 -10.26 6.01
N PHE A 53 -3.22 -9.32 5.87
CA PHE A 53 -3.59 -8.78 4.57
C PHE A 53 -2.56 -7.80 4.04
N ARG A 54 -2.34 -7.83 2.73
CA ARG A 54 -1.45 -6.88 2.05
C ARG A 54 -2.15 -5.52 2.00
N SER A 55 -1.63 -4.52 2.70
CA SER A 55 -2.16 -3.14 2.61
C SER A 55 -2.28 -2.68 1.15
N GLU A 56 -3.45 -2.13 0.81
CA GLU A 56 -3.78 -1.68 -0.54
C GLU A 56 -2.73 -0.67 -1.04
N ARG A 57 -2.19 -0.90 -2.24
CA ARG A 57 -1.28 0.04 -2.90
C ARG A 57 -2.08 0.88 -3.89
N VAL A 58 -2.34 2.15 -3.57
CA VAL A 58 -2.83 3.13 -4.55
C VAL A 58 -1.60 3.80 -5.17
N ASN A 59 -1.46 3.73 -6.50
CA ASN A 59 -0.32 4.28 -7.25
C ASN A 59 1.06 3.77 -6.76
N GLY A 60 1.16 2.53 -6.30
CA GLY A 60 2.41 1.94 -5.81
C GLY A 60 2.71 2.21 -4.32
N TRP A 61 1.87 2.97 -3.61
CA TRP A 61 2.10 3.39 -2.23
C TRP A 61 1.13 2.75 -1.25
N TYR A 62 1.64 2.30 -0.10
CA TYR A 62 0.82 1.76 0.99
C TYR A 62 -0.18 2.82 1.49
N LYS A 63 -1.48 2.53 1.34
CA LYS A 63 -2.58 3.34 1.89
C LYS A 63 -2.85 2.86 3.32
N VAL A 64 -2.22 3.53 4.28
CA VAL A 64 -2.68 3.50 5.67
C VAL A 64 -3.86 4.48 5.73
N LYS A 65 -5.00 4.08 6.33
CA LYS A 65 -6.15 4.98 6.49
C LYS A 65 -5.72 6.25 7.22
N LYS A 66 -6.33 7.41 6.94
CA LYS A 66 -5.89 8.67 7.56
C LYS A 66 -6.03 8.61 9.07
N GLU A 67 -7.07 7.92 9.51
CA GLU A 67 -7.44 7.63 10.89
C GLU A 67 -6.38 6.80 11.64
N ASP A 68 -5.62 5.95 10.95
CA ASP A 68 -4.61 5.05 11.54
C ASP A 68 -3.20 5.68 11.58
N ARG A 69 -3.04 6.91 11.09
CA ARG A 69 -1.74 7.59 11.08
C ARG A 69 -1.44 8.19 12.44
N HIS A 70 -0.28 7.83 12.99
CA HIS A 70 0.33 8.50 14.13
C HIS A 70 1.74 8.96 13.77
N CYS A 71 2.16 10.08 14.34
CA CYS A 71 3.52 10.55 14.13
C CYS A 71 4.49 9.69 14.94
N ILE A 72 5.43 9.03 14.28
CA ILE A 72 6.42 8.19 14.97
C ILE A 72 7.36 8.97 15.90
N LYS A 73 7.42 10.32 15.76
CA LYS A 73 8.28 11.18 16.58
C LYS A 73 7.58 11.82 17.78
N CYS A 74 6.28 12.11 17.69
CA CYS A 74 5.56 12.82 18.75
C CYS A 74 4.22 12.19 19.12
N GLY A 75 3.86 11.04 18.53
CA GLY A 75 2.62 10.32 18.80
C GLY A 75 1.33 11.00 18.29
N SER A 76 1.41 12.24 17.79
CA SER A 76 0.24 12.99 17.34
C SER A 76 -0.59 12.23 16.29
N THR A 77 -1.90 12.16 16.48
CA THR A 77 -2.89 11.50 15.59
C THR A 77 -3.83 12.48 14.86
N LYS A 78 -4.02 13.70 15.36
CA LYS A 78 -4.94 14.71 14.79
C LYS A 78 -4.20 15.78 13.99
N LYS A 79 -3.79 15.49 12.75
CA LYS A 79 -3.07 16.48 11.91
C LYS A 79 -3.59 16.54 10.48
N GLN A 80 -3.61 17.77 9.93
CA GLN A 80 -4.12 18.08 8.60
C GLN A 80 -3.21 17.48 7.50
N ASN A 81 -1.89 17.63 7.65
CA ASN A 81 -0.87 17.16 6.71
C ASN A 81 0.09 16.14 7.33
N TRP A 82 0.43 15.12 6.54
CA TRP A 82 1.28 14.00 6.93
C TRP A 82 2.44 13.85 5.96
N TYR A 83 3.64 13.72 6.50
CA TYR A 83 4.87 13.39 5.76
C TYR A 83 5.15 11.90 5.90
N ARG A 84 5.76 11.29 4.88
CA ARG A 84 6.21 9.89 4.94
C ARG A 84 7.64 9.83 5.48
N ASP A 85 7.94 8.78 6.24
CA ASP A 85 9.31 8.42 6.56
C ASP A 85 9.95 7.59 5.43
N SER A 86 11.26 7.34 5.51
CA SER A 86 12.02 6.42 4.67
C SER A 86 11.54 4.97 4.82
N GLU A 87 10.96 4.60 5.96
CA GLU A 87 10.40 3.28 6.18
C GLU A 87 8.91 3.20 5.77
N PRO A 88 8.50 2.12 5.08
CA PRO A 88 7.11 1.92 4.69
C PRO A 88 6.14 1.95 5.87
N GLY A 89 5.04 2.71 5.72
CA GLY A 89 3.98 2.76 6.73
C GLY A 89 4.27 3.67 7.93
N GLN A 90 5.44 4.29 7.99
CA GLN A 90 5.77 5.28 9.00
C GLN A 90 5.45 6.71 8.52
N TYR A 91 4.90 7.51 9.43
CA TYR A 91 4.45 8.86 9.15
C TYR A 91 4.99 9.87 10.17
N LEU A 92 5.24 11.08 9.69
CA LEU A 92 5.57 12.24 10.49
C LEU A 92 4.44 13.26 10.37
N CYS A 93 4.13 13.94 11.48
CA CYS A 93 3.23 15.09 11.44
C CYS A 93 3.90 16.25 10.69
N ASN A 94 3.11 17.29 10.37
CA ASN A 94 3.59 18.47 9.66
C ASN A 94 4.87 19.08 10.26
N SER A 95 4.87 19.34 11.57
CA SER A 95 6.00 19.95 12.27
C SER A 95 7.24 19.04 12.27
N CYS A 96 7.08 17.74 12.56
CA CYS A 96 8.21 16.79 12.58
C CYS A 96 8.79 16.56 11.17
N GLY A 97 7.94 16.51 10.14
CA GLY A 97 8.36 16.38 8.75
C GLY A 97 9.17 17.60 8.29
N GLN A 98 8.67 18.81 8.55
CA GLN A 98 9.38 20.04 8.21
C GLN A 98 10.72 20.17 8.96
N LYS A 99 10.75 19.85 10.26
CA LYS A 99 12.00 19.86 11.05
C LYS A 99 13.03 18.89 10.46
N ARG A 100 12.61 17.69 10.07
CA ARG A 100 13.49 16.71 9.41
C ARG A 100 14.04 17.26 8.10
N MET A 101 13.19 17.84 7.25
CA MET A 101 13.62 18.42 5.98
C MET A 101 14.61 19.57 6.17
N TYR A 102 14.38 20.43 7.17
CA TYR A 102 15.31 21.50 7.53
C TYR A 102 16.68 20.95 7.93
N ILE A 103 16.73 19.93 8.79
CA ILE A 103 17.99 19.28 9.22
C ILE A 103 18.72 18.67 8.01
N MET A 104 18.01 17.95 7.14
CA MET A 104 18.60 17.34 5.94
C MET A 104 19.20 18.38 4.99
N ARG A 105 18.51 19.50 4.78
CA ARG A 105 19.01 20.63 3.96
C ARG A 105 20.24 21.27 4.59
N LYS A 106 20.23 21.49 5.91
CA LYS A 106 21.35 22.08 6.63
C LYS A 106 22.60 21.20 6.55
N ARG A 107 22.44 19.87 6.68
CA ARG A 107 23.54 18.90 6.49
C ARG A 107 24.12 18.97 5.10
N ARG A 108 23.27 18.88 4.06
CA ARG A 108 23.72 19.00 2.66
C ARG A 108 24.50 20.29 2.40
N ASN A 109 24.04 21.43 2.91
CA ASN A 109 24.76 22.70 2.76
C ASN A 109 26.08 22.72 3.54
N SER A 110 26.14 22.08 4.72
CA SER A 110 27.39 21.91 5.47
C SER A 110 28.40 21.06 4.71
N ASP A 111 27.94 19.95 4.11
CA ASP A 111 28.79 19.03 3.35
C ASP A 111 29.33 19.71 2.08
N LEU A 112 28.52 20.53 1.41
CA LEU A 112 28.95 21.33 0.25
C LEU A 112 29.96 22.44 0.62
N ASN A 113 29.85 23.02 1.82
CA ASN A 113 30.76 24.07 2.29
C ASN A 113 32.03 23.53 2.96
N GLY A 114 32.08 22.22 3.25
CA GLY A 114 33.21 21.54 3.89
C GLY A 114 34.20 20.87 2.91
N VAL A 115 33.89 20.86 1.61
CA VAL A 115 34.85 20.48 0.56
C VAL A 115 35.71 21.71 0.25
N LYS A 116 36.80 21.87 1.01
CA LYS A 116 37.93 22.75 0.68
C LYS A 116 39.19 21.92 0.61
#